data_AF-A0A8T4JI75-F1
#
_entry.id   AF-A0A8T4JI75-F1
#
_cell.length_a   1.000
_cell.length_b   1.000
_cell.length_c   1.000
_cell.angle_alpha   90.00
_cell.angle_beta   90.00
_cell.angle_gamma   90.00
#
_symmetry.space_group_name_H-M   'P 1'
#
loop_
_entity.id
_entity.type
_entity.pdbx_description
1 polymer ?
#
loop_
_entity_poly.entity_id
_entity_poly.type
_entity_poly.pdbx_seq_one_letter_code
_entity_poly.pdbx_strand_id
1 'polypeptide(L)'
;MFTLEFEILRIKTKSNYHQFRDDGFVDNMFDHYRKIWKEMHGSLDSFDDHVKRSDGIYDTDKNRTKEPEGAALNYLLQNGKLWIIFYKKFSPREKIRKRAHEETHVLHGTWNLSLLEEKMKKLGVNIPLTCFPDYSSCSEEEKEIVASLGGYYALHKRGIDLFSIEDDNIHDFEKKALKIYRDALQGIPVKVICEGSKKLIFT
;
A
#
# COMPACT_ATOMS: atom_id res chain seq x y z
N MET A 1 -17.98 -14.60 -7.77
CA MET A 1 -17.79 -13.65 -6.65
C MET A 1 -16.66 -14.14 -5.77
N PHE A 2 -15.60 -13.37 -5.67
CA PHE A 2 -14.39 -13.65 -4.90
C PHE A 2 -14.46 -12.97 -3.54
N THR A 3 -13.81 -13.56 -2.55
CA THR A 3 -13.65 -12.97 -1.21
C THR A 3 -12.25 -12.39 -1.12
N LEU A 4 -12.15 -11.12 -0.72
CA LEU A 4 -10.87 -10.45 -0.46
C LEU A 4 -10.71 -10.32 1.05
N GLU A 5 -9.62 -10.85 1.58
CA GLU A 5 -9.36 -10.88 3.02
C GLU A 5 -8.02 -10.22 3.33
N PHE A 6 -8.09 -9.07 4.01
CA PHE A 6 -6.96 -8.25 4.41
C PHE A 6 -6.71 -8.52 5.90
N GLU A 7 -5.83 -9.48 6.18
CA GLU A 7 -5.66 -10.07 7.49
C GLU A 7 -5.15 -9.05 8.51
N ILE A 8 -4.12 -8.27 8.14
CA ILE A 8 -3.51 -7.33 9.07
C ILE A 8 -4.43 -6.16 9.36
N LEU A 9 -5.17 -5.68 8.36
CA LEU A 9 -6.18 -4.64 8.51
C LEU A 9 -7.45 -5.16 9.21
N ARG A 10 -7.69 -6.48 9.20
CA ARG A 10 -8.93 -7.18 9.59
C ARG A 10 -10.15 -6.66 8.84
N ILE A 11 -10.03 -6.63 7.52
CA ILE A 11 -11.10 -6.24 6.59
C ILE A 11 -11.39 -7.42 5.67
N LYS A 12 -12.68 -7.69 5.46
CA LYS A 12 -13.15 -8.73 4.55
C LYS A 12 -14.23 -8.14 3.66
N THR A 13 -14.07 -8.27 2.35
CA THR A 13 -15.02 -7.77 1.36
C THR A 13 -15.21 -8.78 0.23
N LYS A 14 -16.16 -8.51 -0.65
CA LYS A 14 -16.49 -9.35 -1.80
C LYS A 14 -16.31 -8.55 -3.08
N SER A 15 -15.79 -9.19 -4.12
CA SER A 15 -15.67 -8.58 -5.45
C SER A 15 -16.07 -9.56 -6.54
N ASN A 16 -16.70 -9.07 -7.59
CA ASN A 16 -17.00 -9.88 -8.78
C ASN A 16 -15.84 -9.91 -9.77
N TYR A 17 -14.94 -8.93 -9.70
CA TYR A 17 -13.91 -8.70 -10.71
C TYR A 17 -12.50 -8.69 -10.15
N HIS A 18 -12.33 -8.57 -8.83
CA HIS A 18 -11.01 -8.62 -8.21
C HIS A 18 -10.78 -9.94 -7.50
N GLN A 19 -9.58 -10.47 -7.68
CA GLN A 19 -9.00 -11.55 -6.89
C GLN A 19 -7.80 -11.00 -6.14
N PHE A 20 -7.47 -11.62 -5.01
CA PHE A 20 -6.38 -11.19 -4.15
C PHE A 20 -5.58 -12.40 -3.69
N ARG A 21 -4.26 -12.29 -3.80
CA ARG A 21 -3.27 -13.26 -3.36
C ARG A 21 -2.22 -12.55 -2.51
N ASP A 22 -1.98 -13.06 -1.32
CA ASP A 22 -0.92 -12.61 -0.42
C ASP A 22 0.15 -13.69 -0.37
N ASP A 23 1.29 -13.44 -1.03
CA ASP A 23 2.41 -14.38 -1.07
C ASP A 23 3.29 -14.27 0.19
N GLY A 24 3.01 -13.31 1.07
CA GLY A 24 3.68 -13.17 2.36
C GLY A 24 5.09 -12.59 2.28
N PHE A 25 5.91 -12.96 3.27
CA PHE A 25 7.30 -12.52 3.36
C PHE A 25 8.22 -13.40 2.52
N VAL A 26 8.99 -12.77 1.63
CA VAL A 26 9.90 -13.44 0.69
C VAL A 26 11.35 -13.10 1.01
N ASP A 27 12.26 -14.03 0.67
CA ASP A 27 13.69 -13.87 0.89
C ASP A 27 14.32 -12.85 -0.07
N ASN A 28 13.92 -12.90 -1.33
CA ASN A 28 14.38 -12.00 -2.37
C ASN A 28 13.18 -11.48 -3.17
N MET A 29 12.98 -10.16 -3.15
CA MET A 29 11.84 -9.51 -3.82
C MET A 29 11.92 -9.64 -5.35
N PHE A 30 13.12 -9.52 -5.93
CA PHE A 30 13.33 -9.60 -7.37
C PHE A 30 13.09 -11.01 -7.92
N ASP A 31 13.65 -12.02 -7.25
CA ASP A 31 13.47 -13.42 -7.64
C ASP A 31 12.01 -13.84 -7.53
N HIS A 32 11.31 -13.38 -6.48
CA HIS A 32 9.88 -13.65 -6.33
C HIS A 32 9.08 -12.93 -7.41
N TYR A 33 9.40 -11.68 -7.74
CA TYR A 33 8.74 -10.98 -8.84
C TYR A 33 8.96 -11.71 -10.18
N ARG A 34 10.18 -12.15 -10.46
CA ARG A 34 10.51 -12.95 -11.65
C ARG A 34 9.70 -14.26 -11.70
N LYS A 35 9.51 -14.92 -10.56
CA LYS A 35 8.66 -16.12 -10.46
C LYS A 35 7.20 -15.80 -10.78
N ILE A 36 6.63 -14.75 -10.19
CA ILE A 36 5.25 -14.30 -10.47
C ILE A 36 5.09 -13.96 -11.95
N TRP A 37 6.05 -13.23 -12.53
CA TRP A 37 6.00 -12.87 -13.95
C TRP A 37 5.89 -14.10 -14.84
N LYS A 38 6.75 -15.09 -14.62
CA LYS A 38 6.74 -16.35 -15.37
C LYS A 38 5.42 -17.10 -15.18
N GLU A 39 4.86 -17.09 -13.96
CA GLU A 39 3.56 -17.69 -13.67
C GLU A 39 2.44 -17.05 -14.49
N MET A 40 2.43 -15.71 -14.58
CA MET A 40 1.35 -14.95 -15.24
C MET A 40 1.48 -14.93 -16.77
N HIS A 41 2.70 -14.95 -17.30
CA HIS A 41 2.94 -14.82 -18.75
C HIS A 41 3.37 -16.13 -19.42
N GLY A 42 3.68 -17.19 -18.67
CA GLY A 42 4.17 -18.46 -19.18
C GLY A 42 5.66 -18.46 -19.57
N SER A 43 6.27 -17.29 -19.77
CA SER A 43 7.69 -17.12 -20.05
C SER A 43 8.27 -15.91 -19.31
N LEU A 44 9.59 -15.74 -19.40
CA LEU A 44 10.30 -14.56 -18.90
C LEU A 44 10.59 -13.55 -20.01
N ASP A 45 9.99 -13.76 -21.19
CA ASP A 45 10.19 -12.86 -22.32
C ASP A 45 9.68 -11.47 -21.91
N SER A 46 10.46 -10.45 -22.28
CA SER A 46 10.20 -9.05 -21.93
C SER A 46 10.18 -8.72 -20.43
N PHE A 47 10.57 -9.63 -19.53
CA PHE A 47 10.66 -9.31 -18.09
C PHE A 47 11.66 -8.19 -17.81
N ASP A 48 12.88 -8.30 -18.35
CA ASP A 48 13.93 -7.30 -18.14
C ASP A 48 13.54 -5.94 -18.73
N ASP A 49 12.89 -5.95 -19.89
CA ASP A 49 12.30 -4.77 -20.53
C ASP A 49 11.21 -4.13 -19.69
N HIS A 50 10.33 -4.94 -19.11
CA HIS A 50 9.27 -4.47 -18.22
C HIS A 50 9.88 -3.80 -16.98
N VAL A 51 10.79 -4.49 -16.31
CA VAL A 51 11.48 -3.98 -15.11
C VAL A 51 12.18 -2.65 -15.39
N LYS A 52 12.85 -2.51 -16.54
CA LYS A 52 13.50 -1.26 -16.97
C LYS A 52 12.51 -0.12 -17.21
N ARG A 53 11.30 -0.43 -17.70
CA ARG A 53 10.24 0.57 -17.98
C ARG A 53 9.43 0.94 -16.76
N SER A 54 9.39 0.11 -15.72
CA SER A 54 8.65 0.35 -14.48
C SER A 54 9.32 1.38 -13.55
N ASP A 55 9.96 2.42 -14.09
CA ASP A 55 10.52 3.58 -13.39
C ASP A 55 11.37 3.28 -12.13
N GLY A 56 12.13 2.18 -12.16
CA GLY A 56 13.24 1.98 -11.22
C GLY A 56 12.92 1.16 -9.96
N ILE A 57 11.92 0.28 -9.99
CA ILE A 57 11.77 -0.75 -8.93
C ILE A 57 13.02 -1.65 -8.88
N TYR A 58 13.64 -1.92 -10.03
CA TYR A 58 14.93 -2.60 -10.13
C TYR A 58 15.74 -2.02 -11.30
N ASP A 59 16.27 -0.80 -11.15
CA ASP A 59 17.25 -0.29 -12.12
C ASP A 59 18.53 -1.14 -11.99
N THR A 60 18.79 -1.97 -12.99
CA THR A 60 19.93 -2.90 -13.02
C THR A 60 21.23 -2.20 -13.45
N ASP A 61 21.14 -1.01 -14.04
CA ASP A 61 22.27 -0.36 -14.72
C ASP A 61 22.74 0.94 -14.03
N LYS A 62 22.03 1.43 -13.02
CA LYS A 62 22.43 2.65 -12.28
C LYS A 62 22.29 2.44 -10.79
N ASN A 63 23.24 3.00 -10.02
CA ASN A 63 23.29 3.11 -8.56
C ASN A 63 22.02 3.76 -7.93
N ARG A 64 20.83 3.20 -8.15
CA ARG A 64 19.63 3.50 -7.36
C ARG A 64 19.58 2.56 -6.18
N THR A 65 19.98 3.17 -5.08
CA THR A 65 19.91 2.80 -3.68
C THR A 65 18.54 2.26 -3.26
N LYS A 66 18.54 1.04 -2.70
CA LYS A 66 17.46 0.30 -2.00
C LYS A 66 16.44 -0.43 -2.89
N GLU A 67 16.49 -1.76 -2.81
CA GLU A 67 15.41 -2.65 -3.20
C GLU A 67 14.09 -2.24 -2.54
N PRO A 68 12.94 -2.38 -3.23
CA PRO A 68 11.63 -2.13 -2.64
C PRO A 68 11.42 -3.05 -1.42
N GLU A 69 10.75 -2.51 -0.41
CA GLU A 69 10.49 -3.21 0.85
C GLU A 69 9.21 -4.07 0.78
N GLY A 70 8.32 -3.76 -0.17
CA GLY A 70 7.10 -4.48 -0.47
C GLY A 70 6.63 -4.19 -1.90
N ALA A 71 5.66 -4.94 -2.38
CA ALA A 71 5.07 -4.71 -3.69
C ALA A 71 3.60 -5.17 -3.72
N ALA A 72 2.76 -4.36 -4.39
CA ALA A 72 1.40 -4.69 -4.78
C ALA A 72 1.27 -4.71 -6.30
N LEU A 73 1.35 -5.90 -6.89
CA LEU A 73 1.21 -6.11 -8.33
C LEU A 73 -0.25 -6.29 -8.70
N ASN A 74 -0.61 -5.87 -9.92
CA ASN A 74 -1.91 -6.16 -10.48
C ASN A 74 -1.83 -6.65 -11.92
N TYR A 75 -2.54 -7.74 -12.21
CA TYR A 75 -2.59 -8.39 -13.51
C TYR A 75 -4.03 -8.43 -14.02
N LEU A 76 -4.21 -8.08 -15.30
CA LEU A 76 -5.49 -8.24 -15.97
C LEU A 76 -5.69 -9.72 -16.32
N LEU A 77 -6.85 -10.25 -15.94
CA LEU A 77 -7.32 -11.59 -16.31
C LEU A 77 -8.46 -11.45 -17.32
N GLN A 78 -8.80 -12.53 -18.04
CA GLN A 78 -9.91 -12.53 -19.00
C GLN A 78 -11.23 -12.01 -18.39
N ASN A 79 -11.49 -12.31 -17.12
CA ASN A 79 -12.73 -11.96 -16.43
C ASN A 79 -12.50 -11.13 -15.15
N GLY A 80 -11.41 -10.35 -15.08
CA GLY A 80 -11.14 -9.54 -13.90
C GLY A 80 -9.70 -9.10 -13.73
N LYS A 81 -9.28 -8.89 -12.49
CA LYS A 81 -7.95 -8.45 -12.11
C LYS A 81 -7.47 -9.24 -10.89
N LEU A 82 -6.25 -9.75 -10.94
CA LEU A 82 -5.58 -10.37 -9.80
C LEU A 82 -4.63 -9.37 -9.17
N TRP A 83 -4.77 -9.16 -7.87
CA TRP A 83 -3.80 -8.44 -7.05
C TRP A 83 -2.91 -9.43 -6.32
N ILE A 84 -1.61 -9.20 -6.34
CA ILE A 84 -0.61 -10.02 -5.65
C ILE A 84 0.24 -9.10 -4.77
N ILE A 85 0.31 -9.38 -3.47
CA ILE A 85 1.19 -8.67 -2.55
C ILE A 85 2.29 -9.57 -2.01
N PHE A 86 3.48 -9.01 -1.80
CA PHE A 86 4.61 -9.66 -1.15
C PHE A 86 5.56 -8.63 -0.55
N TYR A 87 6.35 -9.04 0.44
CA TYR A 87 7.21 -8.13 1.22
C TYR A 87 8.53 -8.77 1.61
N LYS A 88 9.56 -7.94 1.78
CA LYS A 88 10.85 -8.38 2.32
C LYS A 88 10.70 -8.78 3.80
N LYS A 89 11.56 -9.67 4.30
CA LYS A 89 11.57 -10.03 5.73
C LYS A 89 12.04 -8.84 6.60
N PHE A 90 11.20 -8.42 7.54
CA PHE A 90 11.49 -7.35 8.49
C PHE A 90 11.42 -7.77 9.97
N SER A 91 11.72 -6.84 10.88
CA SER A 91 11.39 -6.96 12.30
C SER A 91 9.88 -7.13 12.53
N PRO A 92 9.41 -7.75 13.63
CA PRO A 92 7.97 -7.99 13.86
C PRO A 92 7.07 -6.75 13.77
N ARG A 93 7.55 -5.58 14.22
CA ARG A 93 6.81 -4.32 14.12
C ARG A 93 6.66 -3.88 12.67
N GLU A 94 7.74 -3.90 11.92
CA GLU A 94 7.76 -3.53 10.50
C GLU A 94 6.95 -4.51 9.64
N LYS A 95 6.93 -5.80 10.00
CA LYS A 95 6.08 -6.81 9.34
C LYS A 95 4.61 -6.38 9.33
N ILE A 96 4.10 -5.90 10.47
CA ILE A 96 2.72 -5.41 10.57
C ILE A 96 2.53 -4.20 9.66
N ARG A 97 3.41 -3.22 9.77
CA ARG A 97 3.31 -1.95 9.02
C ARG A 97 3.35 -2.18 7.51
N LYS A 98 4.32 -2.95 7.03
CA LYS A 98 4.55 -3.20 5.60
C LYS A 98 3.46 -4.05 4.97
N ARG A 99 3.02 -5.10 5.65
CA ARG A 99 1.87 -5.89 5.16
C ARG A 99 0.59 -5.05 5.08
N ALA A 100 0.30 -4.25 6.11
CA ALA A 100 -0.85 -3.36 6.09
C ALA A 100 -0.76 -2.29 4.98
N HIS A 101 0.44 -1.81 4.68
CA HIS A 101 0.69 -0.88 3.60
C HIS A 101 0.32 -1.50 2.24
N GLU A 102 0.81 -2.70 1.92
CA GLU A 102 0.44 -3.38 0.68
C GLU A 102 -1.04 -3.80 0.62
N GLU A 103 -1.62 -4.30 1.73
CA GLU A 103 -3.05 -4.58 1.82
C GLU A 103 -3.88 -3.32 1.50
N THR A 104 -3.38 -2.14 1.86
CA THR A 104 -4.05 -0.87 1.63
C THR A 104 -3.95 -0.42 0.17
N HIS A 105 -2.84 -0.67 -0.54
CA HIS A 105 -2.79 -0.48 -2.00
C HIS A 105 -3.89 -1.29 -2.69
N VAL A 106 -4.08 -2.55 -2.27
CA VAL A 106 -5.13 -3.41 -2.85
C VAL A 106 -6.53 -2.92 -2.46
N LEU A 107 -6.76 -2.48 -1.22
CA LEU A 107 -8.05 -1.87 -0.84
C LEU A 107 -8.37 -0.64 -1.69
N HIS A 108 -7.37 0.20 -1.95
CA HIS A 108 -7.50 1.38 -2.79
C HIS A 108 -7.80 0.99 -4.24
N GLY A 109 -7.04 0.05 -4.79
CA GLY A 109 -7.23 -0.49 -6.15
C GLY A 109 -8.53 -1.28 -6.35
N THR A 110 -9.27 -1.58 -5.29
CA THR A 110 -10.57 -2.28 -5.33
C THR A 110 -11.73 -1.40 -4.89
N TRP A 111 -11.53 -0.08 -4.72
CA TRP A 111 -12.53 0.90 -4.30
C TRP A 111 -13.14 0.62 -2.91
N ASN A 112 -12.35 0.07 -1.98
CA ASN A 112 -12.81 -0.32 -0.64
C ASN A 112 -12.16 0.53 0.48
N LEU A 113 -11.62 1.72 0.19
CA LEU A 113 -11.02 2.61 1.20
C LEU A 113 -11.99 3.02 2.31
N SER A 114 -13.29 3.10 2.01
CA SER A 114 -14.34 3.39 2.99
C SER A 114 -14.36 2.39 4.15
N LEU A 115 -13.98 1.13 3.91
CA LEU A 115 -13.90 0.11 4.95
C LEU A 115 -12.75 0.38 5.92
N LEU A 116 -11.60 0.86 5.42
CA LEU A 116 -10.47 1.24 6.26
C LEU A 116 -10.79 2.51 7.06
N GLU A 117 -11.40 3.50 6.41
CA GLU A 117 -11.88 4.73 7.05
C GLU A 117 -12.84 4.44 8.21
N GLU A 118 -13.83 3.56 8.02
CA GLU A 118 -14.77 3.15 9.07
C GLU A 118 -14.04 2.52 10.27
N LYS A 119 -13.01 1.70 10.01
CA LYS A 119 -12.22 1.07 11.06
C LYS A 119 -11.35 2.07 11.82
N MET A 120 -10.73 3.03 11.12
CA MET A 120 -9.97 4.12 11.74
C MET A 120 -10.88 4.98 12.63
N LYS A 121 -12.07 5.32 12.14
CA LYS A 121 -13.07 6.11 12.89
C LYS A 121 -13.51 5.44 14.19
N LYS A 122 -13.63 4.11 14.20
CA LYS A 122 -13.92 3.32 15.41
C LYS A 122 -12.81 3.40 16.47
N LEU A 123 -11.60 3.80 16.09
CA LEU A 123 -10.47 4.05 16.99
C LEU A 123 -10.29 5.55 17.30
N GLY A 124 -11.27 6.40 16.97
CA GLY A 124 -11.19 7.85 17.17
C GLY A 124 -10.32 8.58 16.14
N VAL A 125 -9.87 7.90 15.08
CA VAL A 125 -9.03 8.49 14.03
C VAL A 125 -9.91 8.88 12.84
N ASN A 126 -10.10 10.18 12.63
CA ASN A 126 -10.97 10.70 11.57
C ASN A 126 -10.15 11.23 10.38
N ILE A 127 -9.87 10.37 9.41
CA ILE A 127 -9.15 10.70 8.17
C ILE A 127 -10.05 10.29 7.00
N PRO A 128 -10.46 11.23 6.11
CA PRO A 128 -11.38 10.92 5.01
C PRO A 128 -10.64 10.25 3.85
N LEU A 129 -10.46 8.93 3.92
CA LEU A 129 -9.78 8.17 2.87
C LEU A 129 -10.59 8.09 1.58
N THR A 130 -11.92 8.17 1.65
CA THR A 130 -12.77 8.19 0.45
C THR A 130 -12.66 9.49 -0.36
N CYS A 131 -12.00 10.52 0.17
CA CYS A 131 -11.71 11.73 -0.59
C CYS A 131 -10.52 11.56 -1.54
N PHE A 132 -9.66 10.56 -1.35
CA PHE A 132 -8.56 10.34 -2.27
C PHE A 132 -9.09 9.89 -3.64
N PRO A 133 -8.46 10.31 -4.76
CA PRO A 133 -8.83 9.84 -6.09
C PRO A 133 -8.77 8.32 -6.21
N ASP A 134 -9.40 7.77 -7.25
CA ASP A 134 -9.24 6.36 -7.59
C ASP A 134 -7.75 6.00 -7.76
N TYR A 135 -7.40 4.75 -7.43
CA TYR A 135 -6.00 4.29 -7.45
C TYR A 135 -5.28 4.62 -8.77
N SER A 136 -5.93 4.47 -9.92
CA SER A 136 -5.34 4.77 -11.24
C SER A 136 -5.13 6.26 -11.52
N SER A 137 -5.82 7.13 -10.78
CA SER A 137 -5.83 8.58 -10.97
C SER A 137 -4.96 9.31 -9.94
N CYS A 138 -4.55 8.62 -8.87
CA CYS A 138 -3.57 9.11 -7.91
C CYS A 138 -2.15 9.14 -8.52
N SER A 139 -1.40 10.16 -8.17
CA SER A 139 0.06 10.13 -8.27
C SER A 139 0.65 9.04 -7.37
N GLU A 140 1.88 8.60 -7.68
CA GLU A 140 2.56 7.59 -6.85
C GLU A 140 2.69 8.05 -5.39
N GLU A 141 3.04 9.31 -5.15
CA GLU A 141 3.14 9.84 -3.79
C GLU A 141 1.80 9.72 -3.03
N GLU A 142 0.66 9.99 -3.68
CA GLU A 142 -0.65 9.87 -3.04
C GLU A 142 -0.99 8.41 -2.70
N LYS A 143 -0.69 7.46 -3.60
CA LYS A 143 -0.86 6.03 -3.34
C LYS A 143 -0.05 5.59 -2.13
N GLU A 144 1.21 6.02 -2.07
CA GLU A 144 2.14 5.71 -0.98
C GLU A 144 1.71 6.33 0.35
N ILE A 145 1.16 7.55 0.35
CA ILE A 145 0.58 8.18 1.54
C ILE A 145 -0.61 7.36 2.05
N VAL A 146 -1.58 7.03 1.18
CA VAL A 146 -2.76 6.24 1.55
C VAL A 146 -2.37 4.88 2.11
N ALA A 147 -1.45 4.19 1.43
CA ALA A 147 -0.93 2.90 1.88
C ALA A 147 -0.26 3.02 3.25
N SER A 148 0.57 4.05 3.45
CA SER A 148 1.23 4.33 4.73
C SER A 148 0.24 4.60 5.87
N LEU A 149 -0.88 5.30 5.60
CA LEU A 149 -1.95 5.49 6.59
C LEU A 149 -2.54 4.16 7.06
N GLY A 150 -2.76 3.21 6.15
CA GLY A 150 -3.17 1.85 6.51
C GLY A 150 -2.13 1.12 7.37
N GLY A 151 -0.85 1.32 7.05
CA GLY A 151 0.29 0.89 7.88
C GLY A 151 0.21 1.40 9.32
N TYR A 152 0.02 2.70 9.51
CA TYR A 152 -0.07 3.31 10.85
C TYR A 152 -1.32 2.91 11.61
N TYR A 153 -2.46 2.75 10.92
CA TYR A 153 -3.65 2.17 11.53
C TYR A 153 -3.40 0.77 12.08
N ALA A 154 -2.69 -0.09 11.35
CA ALA A 154 -2.41 -1.45 11.80
C ALA A 154 -1.50 -1.49 13.04
N LEU A 155 -0.57 -0.54 13.17
CA LEU A 155 0.26 -0.37 14.35
C LEU A 155 -0.55 0.16 15.54
N HIS A 156 -1.29 1.27 15.35
CA HIS A 156 -2.12 1.88 16.39
C HIS A 156 -3.15 0.89 16.94
N LYS A 157 -3.84 0.15 16.08
CA LYS A 157 -4.79 -0.91 16.47
C LYS A 157 -4.20 -2.00 17.36
N ARG A 158 -2.87 -2.18 17.32
CA ARG A 158 -2.13 -3.16 18.14
C ARG A 158 -1.48 -2.51 19.37
N GLY A 159 -1.86 -1.28 19.72
CA GLY A 159 -1.37 -0.58 20.91
C GLY A 159 0.05 -0.05 20.77
N ILE A 160 0.56 0.07 19.55
CA ILE A 160 1.89 0.64 19.30
C ILE A 160 1.78 2.15 19.29
N ASP A 161 2.54 2.80 20.16
CA ASP A 161 2.62 4.25 20.20
C ASP A 161 3.24 4.80 18.91
N LEU A 162 2.47 5.62 18.20
CA LEU A 162 2.92 6.26 16.98
C LEU A 162 3.77 7.50 17.26
N PHE A 163 3.67 8.13 18.44
CA PHE A 163 4.53 9.26 18.82
C PHE A 163 5.97 8.82 19.11
N SER A 164 6.17 7.54 19.41
CA SER A 164 7.50 6.94 19.61
C SER A 164 8.26 6.60 18.32
N ILE A 165 7.66 6.79 17.14
CA ILE A 165 8.31 6.50 15.86
C ILE A 165 9.20 7.68 15.48
N GLU A 166 10.51 7.45 15.34
CA GLU A 166 11.43 8.49 14.88
C GLU A 166 11.26 8.75 13.39
N ASP A 167 11.30 10.02 12.98
CA ASP A 167 11.09 10.43 11.59
C ASP A 167 12.38 10.27 10.74
N ASP A 168 13.55 10.13 11.35
CA ASP A 168 14.86 10.32 10.69
C ASP A 168 15.20 9.28 9.61
N ASN A 169 14.51 8.14 9.57
CA ASN A 169 14.83 7.02 8.66
C ASN A 169 13.68 6.57 7.77
N ILE A 170 12.58 7.33 7.70
CA ILE A 170 11.41 7.00 6.87
C ILE A 170 11.31 7.93 5.66
N HIS A 171 10.72 7.44 4.57
CA HIS A 171 10.55 8.23 3.34
C HIS A 171 9.64 9.44 3.57
N ASP A 172 9.77 10.50 2.76
CA ASP A 172 9.02 11.75 2.97
C ASP A 172 7.50 11.56 2.92
N PHE A 173 7.00 10.66 2.07
CA PHE A 173 5.58 10.30 2.05
C PHE A 173 5.15 9.55 3.33
N GLU A 174 6.01 8.70 3.89
CA GLU A 174 5.76 8.02 5.17
C GLU A 174 5.71 9.04 6.31
N LYS A 175 6.62 10.03 6.32
CA LYS A 175 6.59 11.15 7.29
C LYS A 175 5.29 11.92 7.22
N LYS A 176 4.84 12.26 6.00
CA LYS A 176 3.55 12.94 5.78
C LYS A 176 2.39 12.12 6.34
N ALA A 177 2.32 10.84 5.97
CA ALA A 177 1.29 9.92 6.48
C ALA A 177 1.32 9.77 8.01
N LEU A 178 2.51 9.68 8.61
CA LEU A 178 2.67 9.59 10.06
C LEU A 178 2.16 10.85 10.76
N LYS A 179 2.53 12.02 10.23
CA LYS A 179 2.04 13.31 10.73
C LYS A 179 0.51 13.38 10.66
N ILE A 180 -0.08 13.09 9.50
CA ILE A 180 -1.55 13.08 9.32
C ILE A 180 -2.22 12.18 10.35
N TYR A 181 -1.66 11.00 10.57
CA TYR A 181 -2.23 10.06 11.54
C TYR A 181 -2.11 10.56 12.98
N ARG A 182 -0.96 11.13 13.36
CA ARG A 182 -0.74 11.75 14.69
C ARG A 182 -1.67 12.93 14.93
N ASP A 183 -1.81 13.81 13.95
CA ASP A 183 -2.72 14.96 14.01
C ASP A 183 -4.16 14.48 14.28
N ALA A 184 -4.61 13.45 13.54
CA ALA A 184 -5.93 12.86 13.73
C ALA A 184 -6.11 12.22 15.12
N LEU A 185 -5.07 11.60 15.69
CA LEU A 185 -5.09 11.07 17.07
C LEU A 185 -5.23 12.18 18.12
N GLN A 186 -4.72 13.38 17.83
CA GLN A 186 -4.83 14.54 18.71
C GLN A 186 -6.15 15.32 18.51
N GLY A 187 -7.05 14.81 17.66
CA GLY A 187 -8.31 15.48 17.34
C GLY A 187 -8.16 16.71 16.44
N ILE A 188 -6.98 16.90 15.84
CA ILE A 188 -6.77 17.92 14.81
C ILE A 188 -7.55 17.45 13.57
N PRO A 189 -8.50 18.26 13.05
CA PRO A 189 -9.24 17.89 11.86
C PRO A 189 -8.27 17.63 10.71
N VAL A 190 -8.44 16.53 10.00
CA VAL A 190 -7.70 16.26 8.76
C VAL A 190 -8.63 16.51 7.60
N LYS A 191 -8.33 17.52 6.79
CA LYS A 191 -9.00 17.70 5.49
C LYS A 191 -8.11 17.17 4.37
N VAL A 192 -8.75 16.50 3.41
CA VAL A 192 -8.13 16.07 2.15
C VAL A 192 -8.78 16.93 1.07
N ILE A 193 -8.11 17.99 0.66
CA ILE A 193 -8.61 18.87 -0.40
C ILE A 193 -8.16 18.30 -1.74
N CYS A 194 -9.12 17.90 -2.58
CA CYS A 194 -8.87 17.51 -3.96
C CYS A 194 -9.05 18.71 -4.88
N GLU A 195 -8.07 19.62 -4.87
CA GLU A 195 -8.00 20.66 -5.90
C GLU A 195 -7.40 20.04 -7.16
N GLY A 196 -8.25 19.93 -8.20
CA GLY A 196 -7.95 19.41 -9.54
C GLY A 196 -6.48 19.10 -9.79
N SER A 197 -6.12 17.82 -9.70
CA SER A 197 -4.83 17.25 -10.12
C SER A 197 -3.54 17.80 -9.51
N LYS A 198 -3.51 18.72 -8.52
CA LYS A 198 -2.22 19.35 -8.14
C LYS A 198 -1.85 19.56 -6.67
N LYS A 199 -2.67 19.25 -5.66
CA LYS A 199 -2.14 19.14 -4.29
C LYS A 199 -3.11 18.51 -3.30
N LEU A 200 -2.63 17.53 -2.55
CA LEU A 200 -3.21 17.21 -1.25
C LEU A 200 -2.77 18.26 -0.24
N ILE A 201 -3.71 19.04 0.26
CA ILE A 201 -3.50 19.92 1.42
C ILE A 201 -4.11 19.21 2.62
N PHE A 202 -3.25 18.92 3.60
CA PHE A 202 -3.66 18.51 4.93
C PHE A 202 -3.69 19.77 5.81
N THR A 203 -4.88 20.24 6.16
CA THR A 203 -5.10 21.26 7.21
C THR A 203 -5.72 20.59 8.42
#